data_AF-A0A1Y6LC40-F1
#
_entry.id   AF-A0A1Y6LC40-F1
#
_cell.length_a   1.000
_cell.length_b   1.000
_cell.length_c   1.000
_cell.angle_alpha   90.00
_cell.angle_beta   90.00
_cell.angle_gamma   90.00
#
_symmetry.space_group_name_H-M   'P 1'
#
loop_
_entity.id
_entity.type
_entity.pdbx_description
1 polymer ?
#
loop_
_entity_poly.entity_id
_entity_poly.type
_entity_poly.pdbx_seq_one_letter_code
_entity_poly.pdbx_strand_id
1 'polypeptide(L)'
;MQEQAARIGDRIMKTLRAKDHSQRPKVLVVGMGSDRGQSDLSHSPGKALAVHLLSEHDVYVEFADPLVERDAMSFIPQLEDAMWGVEGLRTFDAILVAVDQNGYDYTVLDQLEREGKIIEWLCRR
;
A
#
# COMPACT_ATOMS: atom_id res chain seq x y z
N MET A 1 -5.45 1.45 15.93
CA MET A 1 -4.68 1.61 14.68
C MET A 1 -4.49 0.28 13.96
N GLN A 2 -3.92 -0.75 14.60
CA GLN A 2 -3.74 -2.09 14.00
C GLN A 2 -5.06 -2.75 13.55
N GLU A 3 -6.12 -2.68 14.36
CA GLU A 3 -7.43 -3.25 13.99
C GLU A 3 -8.05 -2.60 12.73
N GLN A 4 -7.81 -1.31 12.51
CA GLN A 4 -8.30 -0.60 11.34
C GLN A 4 -7.55 -1.04 10.08
N ALA A 5 -6.22 -1.16 10.17
CA ALA A 5 -5.38 -1.67 9.09
C ALA A 5 -5.80 -3.09 8.70
N ALA A 6 -5.96 -3.99 9.68
CA ALA A 6 -6.41 -5.36 9.46
C ALA A 6 -7.79 -5.41 8.77
N ARG A 7 -8.79 -4.70 9.30
CA ARG A 7 -10.15 -4.66 8.74
C ARG A 7 -10.16 -4.16 7.30
N ILE A 8 -9.33 -3.17 6.98
CA ILE A 8 -9.22 -2.65 5.61
C ILE A 8 -8.53 -3.66 4.70
N GLY A 9 -7.41 -4.25 5.15
CA GLY A 9 -6.73 -5.32 4.42
C GLY A 9 -7.67 -6.47 4.06
N ASP A 10 -8.40 -7.01 5.05
CA ASP A 10 -9.34 -8.11 4.84
C ASP A 10 -10.47 -7.76 3.87
N ARG A 11 -11.02 -6.54 3.98
CA ARG A 11 -12.07 -6.07 3.07
C ARG A 11 -11.55 -6.01 1.63
N ILE A 12 -10.38 -5.44 1.42
CA ILE A 12 -9.79 -5.32 0.07
C ILE A 12 -9.46 -6.71 -0.49
N MET A 13 -8.86 -7.59 0.31
CA MET A 13 -8.54 -8.95 -0.13
C MET A 13 -9.79 -9.75 -0.48
N LYS A 14 -10.89 -9.58 0.27
CA LYS A 14 -12.19 -10.17 -0.08
C LYS A 14 -12.71 -9.66 -1.42
N THR A 15 -12.59 -8.36 -1.68
CA THR A 15 -12.99 -7.76 -2.96
C THR A 15 -12.12 -8.26 -4.12
N LEU A 16 -10.80 -8.33 -3.95
CA LEU A 16 -9.88 -8.81 -4.98
C LEU A 16 -10.13 -10.27 -5.33
N ARG A 17 -10.24 -11.13 -4.31
CA ARG A 17 -10.52 -12.56 -4.52
C ARG A 17 -11.85 -12.78 -5.23
N ALA A 18 -12.88 -11.98 -4.92
CA ALA A 18 -14.17 -12.08 -5.60
C ALA A 18 -14.12 -11.67 -7.09
N LYS A 19 -13.15 -10.84 -7.51
CA LYS A 19 -12.98 -10.45 -8.92
C LYS A 19 -12.21 -11.51 -9.71
N ASP A 20 -11.14 -12.05 -9.13
CA ASP A 20 -10.33 -13.12 -9.73
C ASP A 20 -9.76 -14.02 -8.64
N HIS A 21 -10.19 -15.27 -8.62
CA HIS A 21 -9.75 -16.28 -7.65
C HIS A 21 -8.47 -17.03 -8.09
N SER A 22 -8.04 -16.87 -9.34
CA SER A 22 -7.00 -17.70 -9.96
C SER A 22 -5.60 -17.13 -9.84
N GLN A 23 -5.47 -15.82 -9.56
CA GLN A 23 -4.19 -15.13 -9.44
C GLN A 23 -3.92 -14.68 -8.01
N ARG A 24 -2.64 -14.73 -7.62
CA ARG A 24 -2.15 -14.14 -6.37
C ARG A 24 -2.19 -12.61 -6.52
N PRO A 25 -3.01 -11.87 -5.73
CA PRO A 25 -3.14 -10.44 -5.91
C PRO A 25 -1.84 -9.70 -5.59
N LYS A 26 -1.60 -8.57 -6.26
CA LYS A 26 -0.48 -7.66 -6.02
C LYS A 26 -0.98 -6.39 -5.36
N VAL A 27 -0.48 -6.06 -4.17
CA VAL A 27 -0.90 -4.88 -3.42
C VAL A 27 0.31 -3.98 -3.17
N LEU A 28 0.12 -2.68 -3.40
CA LEU A 28 1.08 -1.65 -3.00
C LEU A 28 0.60 -1.00 -1.70
N VAL A 29 1.46 -0.96 -0.68
CA VAL A 29 1.23 -0.18 0.54
C VAL A 29 2.04 1.12 0.48
N VAL A 30 1.36 2.25 0.51
CA VAL A 30 1.97 3.59 0.44
C VAL A 30 2.01 4.22 1.82
N GLY A 31 3.17 4.75 2.21
CA GLY A 31 3.38 5.38 3.51
C GLY A 31 3.63 4.36 4.61
N MET A 32 4.90 4.18 4.95
CA MET A 32 5.40 3.28 5.97
C MET A 32 5.83 4.02 7.24
N GLY A 33 6.09 5.33 7.21
CA GLY A 33 6.28 6.12 8.43
C GLY A 33 5.04 6.10 9.34
N SER A 34 5.25 6.30 10.65
CA SER A 34 4.16 6.44 11.64
C SER A 34 3.29 7.68 11.35
N ASP A 35 3.93 8.77 10.92
CA ASP A 35 3.30 10.05 10.63
C ASP A 35 3.87 10.67 9.36
N ARG A 36 3.10 11.58 8.74
CA ARG A 36 3.53 12.34 7.58
C ARG A 36 4.83 13.12 7.87
N GLY A 37 5.83 12.94 7.01
CA GLY A 37 7.14 13.59 7.13
C GLY A 37 8.12 12.85 8.05
N GLN A 38 7.74 11.70 8.62
CA GLN A 38 8.58 10.91 9.52
C GLN A 38 8.90 9.54 8.93
N SER A 39 10.03 8.98 9.34
CA SER A 39 10.50 7.63 8.96
C SER A 39 10.43 6.60 10.09
N ASP A 40 9.95 6.99 11.28
CA ASP A 40 9.75 6.07 12.40
C ASP A 40 8.75 4.97 12.03
N LEU A 41 9.04 3.73 12.45
CA LEU A 41 8.21 2.56 12.16
C LEU A 41 7.54 1.97 13.41
N SER A 42 7.76 2.55 14.59
CA SER A 42 7.37 1.96 15.88
C SER A 42 5.86 1.78 16.02
N HIS A 43 5.09 2.70 15.44
CA HIS A 43 3.63 2.66 15.41
C HIS A 43 3.07 2.81 13.98
N SER A 44 3.83 2.32 13.00
CA SER A 44 3.49 2.49 11.59
C SER A 44 2.20 1.76 11.19
N PRO A 45 1.17 2.48 10.71
CA PRO A 45 -0.02 1.85 10.14
C PRO A 45 0.30 1.08 8.86
N GLY A 46 1.24 1.57 8.03
CA GLY A 46 1.66 0.91 6.80
C GLY A 46 2.37 -0.41 7.06
N LYS A 47 3.27 -0.45 8.06
CA LYS A 47 3.95 -1.67 8.49
C LYS A 47 2.96 -2.69 9.06
N ALA A 48 2.05 -2.24 9.92
CA ALA A 48 1.01 -3.11 10.47
C ALA A 48 0.13 -3.70 9.37
N LEU A 49 -0.26 -2.90 8.37
CA LEU A 49 -1.04 -3.35 7.22
C LEU A 49 -0.27 -4.38 6.38
N ALA A 50 0.98 -4.10 6.02
CA ALA A 50 1.79 -5.01 5.21
C ALA A 50 2.02 -6.36 5.92
N VAL A 51 2.32 -6.34 7.23
CA VAL A 51 2.48 -7.56 8.03
C VAL A 51 1.18 -8.37 8.04
N HIS A 52 0.04 -7.73 8.29
CA HIS A 52 -1.27 -8.40 8.29
C HIS A 52 -1.61 -9.02 6.92
N LEU A 53 -1.38 -8.28 5.83
CA LEU A 53 -1.61 -8.80 4.48
C LEU A 53 -0.81 -10.07 4.21
N LEU A 54 0.48 -10.08 4.59
CA LEU A 54 1.36 -11.23 4.39
C LEU A 54 1.08 -12.40 5.34
N SER A 55 0.57 -12.15 6.55
CA SER A 55 0.26 -13.21 7.52
C SER A 55 -1.06 -13.91 7.22
N GLU A 56 -2.07 -13.16 6.81
CA GLU A 56 -3.44 -13.68 6.67
C GLU A 56 -3.82 -14.08 5.24
N HIS A 57 -3.07 -13.62 4.23
CA HIS A 57 -3.45 -13.81 2.83
C HIS A 57 -2.28 -14.28 1.96
N ASP A 58 -2.57 -15.15 0.99
CA ASP A 58 -1.66 -15.38 -0.13
C ASP A 58 -1.74 -14.19 -1.10
N VAL A 59 -0.84 -13.22 -0.90
CA VAL A 59 -0.79 -11.93 -1.59
C VAL A 59 0.66 -11.49 -1.78
N TYR A 60 0.97 -10.81 -2.88
CA TYR A 60 2.24 -10.15 -3.11
C TYR A 60 2.14 -8.69 -2.62
N VAL A 61 3.10 -8.25 -1.82
CA VAL A 61 3.11 -6.90 -1.24
C VAL A 61 4.42 -6.19 -1.60
N GLU A 62 4.29 -4.98 -2.14
CA GLU A 62 5.37 -3.98 -2.24
C GLU A 62 5.03 -2.78 -1.37
N PHE A 63 6.04 -1.98 -1.02
CA PHE A 63 5.82 -0.70 -0.35
C PHE A 63 6.40 0.48 -1.12
N ALA A 64 5.79 1.65 -0.92
CA ALA A 64 6.29 2.93 -1.41
C ALA A 64 6.28 3.94 -0.27
N ASP A 65 7.46 4.38 0.17
CA ASP A 65 7.64 5.48 1.12
C ASP A 65 8.99 6.15 0.81
N PRO A 66 9.01 7.47 0.54
CA PRO A 66 10.23 8.17 0.14
C PRO A 66 11.14 8.52 1.33
N LEU A 67 10.66 8.36 2.56
CA LEU A 67 11.38 8.69 3.80
C LEU A 67 11.89 7.44 4.53
N VAL A 68 11.37 6.26 4.20
CA VAL A 68 11.78 4.98 4.80
C VAL A 68 12.77 4.27 3.88
N GLU A 69 13.95 3.96 4.43
CA GLU A 69 14.99 3.23 3.70
C GLU A 69 14.56 1.80 3.35
N ARG A 70 15.01 1.29 2.20
CA ARG A 70 14.73 -0.07 1.71
C ARG A 70 14.97 -1.14 2.77
N ASP A 71 16.11 -1.05 3.46
CA ASP A 71 16.56 -2.05 4.42
C ASP A 71 15.73 -2.08 5.71
N ALA A 72 15.00 -1.00 6.01
CA ALA A 72 14.11 -0.93 7.17
C ALA A 72 12.89 -1.87 7.05
N MET A 73 12.59 -2.30 5.82
CA MET A 73 11.47 -3.19 5.48
C MET A 73 11.95 -4.42 4.71
N SER A 74 13.04 -5.06 5.17
CA SER A 74 13.73 -6.18 4.48
C SER A 74 12.88 -7.40 4.09
N PHE A 75 11.65 -7.51 4.58
CA PHE A 75 10.71 -8.60 4.28
C PHE A 75 9.76 -8.31 3.11
N ILE A 76 9.75 -7.08 2.58
CA ILE A 76 9.01 -6.71 1.38
C ILE A 76 9.85 -5.82 0.45
N PRO A 77 9.72 -5.95 -0.88
CA PRO A 77 10.38 -5.04 -1.81
C PRO A 77 9.83 -3.61 -1.71
N GLN A 78 10.74 -2.64 -1.82
CA GLN A 78 10.40 -1.24 -2.05
C GLN A 78 10.20 -1.01 -3.55
N LEU A 79 9.10 -0.35 -3.90
CA LEU A 79 8.81 0.15 -5.24
C LEU A 79 9.99 1.00 -5.74
N GLU A 80 10.39 0.80 -6.99
CA GLU A 80 11.39 1.65 -7.62
C GLU A 80 10.80 3.05 -7.89
N ASP A 81 11.55 4.11 -7.62
CA ASP A 81 11.07 5.50 -7.80
C ASP A 81 10.55 5.75 -9.23
N ALA A 82 11.19 5.15 -10.24
CA ALA A 82 10.79 5.25 -11.64
C ALA A 82 9.41 4.63 -11.94
N MET A 83 8.91 3.78 -11.05
CA MET A 83 7.59 3.16 -11.16
C MET A 83 6.47 4.02 -10.54
N TRP A 84 6.81 5.12 -9.84
CA TRP A 84 5.81 6.08 -9.37
C TRP A 84 5.23 6.90 -10.52
N GLY A 85 4.23 6.31 -11.18
CA GLY A 85 3.53 6.86 -12.34
C GLY A 85 2.32 6.01 -12.69
N VAL A 86 1.41 6.52 -13.52
CA VAL A 86 0.16 5.82 -13.88
C VAL A 86 0.44 4.41 -14.38
N GLU A 87 1.36 4.26 -15.33
CA GLU A 87 1.70 2.97 -15.94
C GLU A 87 2.31 1.98 -14.94
N GLY A 88 3.24 2.45 -14.09
CA GLY A 88 3.89 1.59 -13.09
C GLY A 88 2.91 1.13 -12.03
N LEU A 89 2.11 2.05 -11.49
CA LEU A 89 1.12 1.77 -10.46
C LEU A 89 -0.09 0.97 -10.97
N ARG A 90 -0.37 0.99 -12.28
CA ARG A 90 -1.40 0.16 -12.90
C ARG A 90 -1.11 -1.35 -12.76
N THR A 91 0.13 -1.75 -12.48
CA THR A 91 0.52 -3.16 -12.35
C THR A 91 0.03 -3.85 -11.07
N PHE A 92 -0.35 -3.10 -10.03
CA PHE A 92 -0.88 -3.63 -8.76
C PHE A 92 -2.39 -3.81 -8.84
N ASP A 93 -3.01 -4.77 -8.17
CA ASP A 93 -4.46 -4.92 -8.15
C ASP A 93 -5.16 -3.92 -7.21
N ALA A 94 -4.47 -3.49 -6.14
CA ALA A 94 -4.92 -2.46 -5.21
C ALA A 94 -3.76 -1.63 -4.66
N ILE A 95 -4.06 -0.38 -4.31
CA ILE A 95 -3.12 0.55 -3.67
C ILE A 95 -3.72 1.02 -2.35
N LEU A 96 -3.00 0.82 -1.25
CA LEU A 96 -3.46 1.16 0.09
C LEU A 96 -2.57 2.25 0.68
N VAL A 97 -3.11 3.46 0.85
CA VAL A 97 -2.38 4.61 1.38
C VAL A 97 -2.56 4.67 2.89
N ALA A 98 -1.55 4.21 3.62
CA ALA A 98 -1.52 4.25 5.08
C ALA A 98 -1.16 5.64 5.61
N VAL A 99 -0.20 6.32 4.96
CA VAL A 99 0.22 7.70 5.26
C VAL A 99 0.52 8.44 3.95
N ASP A 100 0.06 9.69 3.85
CA ASP A 100 0.28 10.60 2.71
C ASP A 100 1.65 11.30 2.80
N GLN A 101 2.72 10.52 2.72
CA GLN A 101 4.09 11.04 2.83
C GLN A 101 4.42 12.13 1.80
N ASN A 102 5.23 13.10 2.22
CA ASN A 102 5.78 14.09 1.31
C ASN A 102 6.76 13.42 0.34
N GLY A 103 6.80 13.85 -0.92
CA GLY A 103 7.74 13.34 -1.93
C GLY A 103 7.08 12.59 -3.07
N TYR A 104 5.78 12.27 -2.95
CA TYR A 104 4.99 11.69 -4.04
C TYR A 104 3.97 12.67 -4.61
N ASP A 105 3.73 12.57 -5.92
CA ASP A 105 2.59 13.16 -6.58
C ASP A 105 1.39 12.20 -6.50
N TYR A 106 0.45 12.52 -5.62
CA TYR A 106 -0.77 11.73 -5.40
C TYR A 106 -1.87 11.97 -6.44
N THR A 107 -1.72 12.96 -7.34
CA THR A 107 -2.69 13.15 -8.44
C THR A 107 -2.71 11.95 -9.40
N VAL A 108 -1.62 11.18 -9.43
CA VAL A 108 -1.53 9.92 -10.15
C VAL A 108 -2.55 8.88 -9.63
N LEU A 109 -2.79 8.87 -8.31
CA LEU A 109 -3.79 7.99 -7.69
C LEU A 109 -5.21 8.43 -8.08
N ASP A 110 -5.48 9.73 -8.15
CA ASP A 110 -6.78 10.24 -8.62
C ASP A 110 -7.09 9.79 -10.04
N GLN A 111 -6.08 9.78 -10.90
CA GLN A 111 -6.25 9.31 -12.27
C GLN A 111 -6.60 7.81 -12.28
N LEU A 112 -5.86 6.99 -11.54
CA LEU A 112 -6.10 5.55 -11.46
C LEU A 112 -7.47 5.23 -10.84
N GLU A 113 -7.89 5.96 -9.80
CA GLU A 113 -9.21 5.80 -9.20
C GLU A 113 -10.33 6.06 -10.20
N ARG A 114 -10.21 7.11 -11.04
CA ARG A 114 -11.15 7.38 -12.15
C ARG A 114 -11.15 6.28 -13.21
N GLU A 115 -10.03 5.59 -13.40
CA GLU A 115 -9.90 4.40 -14.27
C GLU A 115 -10.48 3.12 -13.61
N GLY A 116 -11.02 3.21 -12.39
CA GLY A 116 -11.64 2.09 -11.68
C GLY A 116 -10.66 1.26 -10.84
N LYS A 117 -9.44 1.77 -10.62
CA LYS A 117 -8.46 1.14 -9.73
C LYS A 117 -8.96 1.14 -8.30
N ILE A 118 -8.67 0.07 -7.55
CA ILE A 118 -8.96 0.02 -6.12
C ILE A 118 -7.88 0.79 -5.38
N ILE A 119 -8.25 1.95 -4.84
CA ILE A 119 -7.39 2.77 -4.00
C ILE A 119 -8.11 3.02 -2.69
N GLU A 120 -7.44 2.77 -1.56
CA GLU A 120 -8.02 2.97 -0.24
C GLU A 120 -7.09 3.80 0.64
N TRP A 121 -7.63 4.85 1.25
CA TRP A 121 -6.91 5.75 2.14
C TRP A 121 -7.25 5.42 3.59
N LEU A 122 -6.24 5.04 4.38
CA LEU A 122 -6.38 4.83 5.83
C LEU A 122 -6.19 6.14 6.59
N CYS A 123 -5.40 7.06 6.05
CA CYS A 123 -5.25 8.42 6.55
C CYS A 123 -6.38 9.32 6.01
N ARG A 124 -6.61 10.45 6.69
CA ARG A 124 -7.49 11.49 6.14
C ARG A 124 -6.75 12.20 5.02
N ARG A 125 -7.42 12.31 3.87
CA ARG A 125 -6.96 13.07 2.73
C ARG A 125 -7.35 14.54 2.83
#